data_AF-A0A3N5V371-F1
#
_entry.id   AF-A0A3N5V371-F1
#
_cell.length_a   1.000
_cell.length_b   1.000
_cell.length_c   1.000
_cell.angle_alpha   90.00
_cell.angle_beta   90.00
_cell.angle_gamma   90.00
#
_symmetry.space_group_name_H-M   'P 1'
#
loop_
_entity.id
_entity.type
_entity.pdbx_description
1 polymer ?
#
loop_
_entity_poly.entity_id
_entity_poly.type
_entity_poly.pdbx_seq_one_letter_code
_entity_poly.pdbx_strand_id
1 'polypeptide(L)'
;QRQIWPNFQSALLFDVVAIFTYFTISAIFFYIGMVPDIAAARDHLQYAGKRGYQERLYRLLALGWHGGSEQWRHYGRAYLFFAALATPLVISVHSVVSWDFATALLPGWHSTFFAPYFVAGAIHSGLAMVLTLLIPLRKILHFENLIQLRHFQDVALLMIVTTSIIAYAYIMELFMAWYSGDPFEQQFALWRLTGSWRGFYPIIIVCNILLPLLFVFRRVRRNIALLFVISIFVNIGMWSERLWIIITSLARDFLPHNWGGYFPTWVELTVLLGSFSFFFLGFLVLAKFLPAAPISDIKTDIEEEQEKRRYSGRSYVRPARLPTGVVAVYGTAADLLDAVEQAHDHAVDGMETYTPLRVKELAPLMGRSKSPVRFWTLTGALCGLVGGLALSIGSALVNSLIVGGKHPVSIIPYCVPAFEGTILLGGLGNLVGLLVHARLPRWKTPAGYDWRFSQDKFGLFVAAPPERFEGLRQVLEPTHPEEIRNVE
;
A
#
# COMPACT_ATOMS: atom_id res chain seq x y z
N GLN A 1 -26.19 7.84 -30.10
CA GLN A 1 -25.61 6.64 -29.45
C GLN A 1 -26.68 6.00 -28.57
N ARG A 2 -26.73 4.68 -28.45
CA ARG A 2 -27.89 3.89 -27.95
C ARG A 2 -28.28 4.09 -26.46
N GLN A 3 -27.64 4.99 -25.69
CA GLN A 3 -27.91 5.27 -24.27
C GLN A 3 -27.95 4.02 -23.35
N ILE A 4 -27.24 2.95 -23.71
CA ILE A 4 -27.18 1.72 -22.91
C ILE A 4 -26.04 1.85 -21.90
N TRP A 5 -26.35 1.68 -20.61
CA TRP A 5 -25.39 1.72 -19.52
C TRP A 5 -25.25 0.35 -18.81
N PRO A 6 -24.16 0.11 -18.06
CA PRO A 6 -24.02 -1.10 -17.24
C PRO A 6 -25.05 -1.22 -16.10
N ASN A 7 -25.24 -2.45 -15.58
CA ASN A 7 -26.10 -2.70 -14.43
C ASN A 7 -25.31 -2.69 -13.11
N PHE A 8 -25.48 -1.63 -12.31
CA PHE A 8 -24.89 -1.44 -10.98
C PHE A 8 -25.54 -2.26 -9.85
N GLN A 9 -26.19 -3.37 -10.19
CA GLN A 9 -26.63 -4.39 -9.24
C GLN A 9 -25.83 -5.69 -9.36
N SER A 10 -25.00 -5.83 -10.42
CA SER A 10 -24.21 -7.03 -10.65
C SER A 10 -22.91 -7.01 -9.85
N ALA A 11 -22.64 -8.08 -9.10
CA ALA A 11 -21.38 -8.26 -8.38
C ALA A 11 -20.15 -8.19 -9.30
N LEU A 12 -20.26 -8.72 -10.53
CA LEU A 12 -19.19 -8.63 -11.54
C LEU A 12 -18.85 -7.18 -11.93
N LEU A 13 -19.84 -6.28 -11.95
CA LEU A 13 -19.55 -4.87 -12.20
C LEU A 13 -18.86 -4.23 -10.99
N PHE A 14 -19.25 -4.62 -9.78
CA PHE A 14 -18.56 -4.19 -8.57
C PHE A 14 -17.10 -4.63 -8.60
N ASP A 15 -16.82 -5.85 -9.05
CA ASP A 15 -15.46 -6.36 -9.19
C ASP A 15 -14.61 -5.51 -10.14
N VAL A 16 -15.14 -5.15 -11.31
CA VAL A 16 -14.46 -4.23 -12.24
C VAL A 16 -14.10 -2.89 -11.57
N VAL A 17 -15.05 -2.29 -10.84
CA VAL A 17 -14.83 -0.99 -10.18
C VAL A 17 -13.84 -1.13 -9.01
N ALA A 18 -13.94 -2.20 -8.22
CA ALA A 18 -13.09 -2.46 -7.06
C ALA A 18 -11.65 -2.79 -7.50
N ILE A 19 -11.45 -3.69 -8.45
CA ILE A 19 -10.12 -4.04 -8.97
C ILE A 19 -9.45 -2.82 -9.62
N PHE A 20 -10.20 -2.05 -10.42
CA PHE A 20 -9.64 -0.83 -11.04
C PHE A 20 -9.20 0.19 -10.00
N THR A 21 -10.02 0.41 -8.97
CA THR A 21 -9.70 1.32 -7.86
C THR A 21 -8.51 0.79 -7.07
N TYR A 22 -8.50 -0.50 -6.75
CA TYR A 22 -7.41 -1.18 -6.04
C TYR A 22 -6.07 -1.06 -6.77
N PHE A 23 -6.04 -1.42 -8.05
CA PHE A 23 -4.82 -1.33 -8.87
C PHE A 23 -4.33 0.11 -8.95
N THR A 24 -5.22 1.05 -9.25
CA THR A 24 -4.85 2.46 -9.42
C THR A 24 -4.30 3.07 -8.13
N ILE A 25 -5.02 2.93 -7.01
CA ILE A 25 -4.61 3.50 -5.74
C ILE A 25 -3.37 2.80 -5.19
N SER A 26 -3.26 1.48 -5.32
CA SER A 26 -2.07 0.75 -4.88
C SER A 26 -0.84 1.12 -5.70
N ALA A 27 -0.97 1.27 -7.03
CA ALA A 27 0.13 1.69 -7.89
C ALA A 27 0.58 3.13 -7.58
N ILE A 28 -0.36 4.06 -7.35
CA ILE A 28 -0.05 5.43 -6.95
C ILE A 28 0.62 5.45 -5.57
N PHE A 29 0.06 4.73 -4.59
CA PHE A 29 0.59 4.70 -3.23
C PHE A 29 2.00 4.11 -3.19
N PHE A 30 2.21 2.99 -3.89
CA PHE A 30 3.52 2.37 -4.07
C PHE A 30 4.52 3.33 -4.73
N TYR A 31 4.15 3.92 -5.88
CA TYR A 31 5.03 4.84 -6.59
C TYR A 31 5.41 6.07 -5.77
N ILE A 32 4.42 6.75 -5.16
CA ILE A 32 4.66 7.92 -4.32
C ILE A 32 5.53 7.56 -3.12
N GLY A 33 5.28 6.41 -2.48
CA GLY A 33 6.09 5.90 -1.36
C GLY A 33 7.57 5.77 -1.71
N MET A 34 7.89 5.46 -2.98
CA MET A 34 9.25 5.27 -3.45
C MET A 34 9.93 6.55 -3.98
N VAL A 35 9.20 7.66 -4.16
CA VAL A 35 9.76 8.89 -4.74
C VAL A 35 11.03 9.37 -4.00
N PRO A 36 11.08 9.43 -2.66
CA PRO A 36 12.28 9.83 -1.94
C PRO A 36 13.46 8.87 -2.17
N ASP A 37 13.20 7.56 -2.23
CA ASP A 37 14.23 6.53 -2.42
C ASP A 37 14.77 6.53 -3.85
N ILE A 38 13.90 6.75 -4.84
CA ILE A 38 14.31 6.92 -6.24
C ILE A 38 15.16 8.18 -6.39
N ALA A 39 14.87 9.25 -5.64
CA ALA A 39 15.69 10.45 -5.63
C ALA A 39 17.08 10.19 -5.02
N ALA A 40 17.17 9.41 -3.94
CA ALA A 40 18.45 8.98 -3.37
C ALA A 40 19.25 8.12 -4.37
N ALA A 41 18.59 7.20 -5.08
CA ALA A 41 19.23 6.39 -6.11
C ALA A 41 19.72 7.23 -7.30
N ARG A 42 18.93 8.22 -7.74
CA ARG A 42 19.33 9.21 -8.77
C ARG A 42 20.62 9.91 -8.37
N ASP A 43 20.66 10.45 -7.15
CA ASP A 43 21.76 11.28 -6.68
C ASP A 43 23.04 10.45 -6.43
N HIS A 44 22.89 9.21 -5.97
CA HIS A 44 23.99 8.25 -5.88
C HIS A 44 24.61 7.96 -7.26
N LEU A 45 23.79 7.74 -8.30
CA LEU A 45 24.31 7.51 -9.66
C LEU A 45 25.00 8.75 -10.26
N GLN A 46 24.49 9.94 -9.96
CA GLN A 46 25.10 11.20 -10.39
C GLN A 46 26.47 11.39 -9.73
N TYR A 47 26.57 11.14 -8.42
CA TYR A 47 27.84 11.16 -7.69
C TYR A 47 28.84 10.15 -8.24
N ALA A 48 28.39 8.92 -8.52
CA ALA A 48 29.23 7.87 -9.11
C ALA A 48 29.65 8.14 -10.57
N GLY A 49 29.26 9.28 -11.16
CA GLY A 49 29.58 9.65 -12.55
C GLY A 49 28.85 8.81 -13.61
N LYS A 50 27.87 7.98 -13.22
CA LYS A 50 27.17 7.03 -14.11
C LYS A 50 25.98 7.70 -14.79
N ARG A 51 26.25 8.56 -15.79
CA ARG A 51 25.23 9.27 -16.58
C ARG A 51 24.63 8.41 -17.71
N GLY A 52 24.03 7.28 -17.34
CA GLY A 52 23.40 6.32 -18.26
C GLY A 52 21.88 6.47 -18.40
N TYR A 53 21.23 5.51 -19.06
CA TYR A 53 19.77 5.45 -19.17
C TYR A 53 19.08 5.32 -17.79
N GLN A 54 19.72 4.66 -16.83
CA GLN A 54 19.21 4.46 -15.47
C GLN A 54 19.09 5.78 -14.70
N GLU A 55 20.08 6.67 -14.81
CA GLU A 55 20.05 8.00 -14.18
C GLU A 55 18.92 8.85 -14.75
N ARG A 56 18.72 8.83 -16.07
CA ARG A 56 17.60 9.52 -16.72
C ARG A 56 16.25 8.98 -16.27
N LEU A 57 16.13 7.66 -16.13
CA LEU A 57 14.92 7.01 -15.63
C LEU A 57 14.63 7.43 -14.19
N TYR A 58 15.60 7.36 -13.28
CA TYR A 58 15.42 7.81 -11.89
C TYR A 58 15.18 9.31 -11.78
N ARG A 59 15.81 10.13 -12.63
CA ARG A 59 15.55 11.56 -12.69
C ARG A 59 14.10 11.88 -13.08
N LEU A 60 13.55 11.14 -14.05
CA LEU A 60 12.15 11.25 -14.45
C LEU A 60 11.22 10.79 -13.31
N LEU A 61 11.49 9.60 -12.75
CA LEU A 61 10.65 8.99 -11.72
C LEU A 61 10.71 9.70 -10.36
N ALA A 62 11.81 10.39 -10.03
CA ALA A 62 11.93 11.16 -8.80
C ALA A 62 11.12 12.48 -8.83
N LEU A 63 10.57 12.89 -9.98
CA LEU A 63 9.79 14.12 -10.15
C LEU A 63 10.47 15.40 -9.62
N GLY A 64 11.81 15.44 -9.53
CA GLY A 64 12.53 16.56 -8.95
C GLY A 64 12.46 16.66 -7.42
N TRP A 65 12.23 15.53 -6.75
CA TRP A 65 12.34 15.43 -5.29
C TRP A 65 13.77 15.76 -4.82
N HIS A 66 13.84 16.53 -3.74
CA HIS A 66 15.09 17.02 -3.13
C HIS A 66 15.05 17.03 -1.59
N GLY A 67 14.01 16.45 -0.98
CA GLY A 67 13.94 16.33 0.48
C GLY A 67 13.72 17.66 1.21
N GLY A 68 13.17 18.66 0.52
CA GLY A 68 12.81 19.93 1.14
C GLY A 68 11.73 19.76 2.22
N SER A 69 11.79 20.56 3.28
CA SER A 69 10.77 20.52 4.36
C SER A 69 9.33 20.72 3.89
N GLU A 70 9.09 21.54 2.86
CA GLU A 70 7.76 21.66 2.23
C GLU A 70 7.32 20.37 1.54
N GLN A 71 8.24 19.71 0.83
CA GLN A 71 7.97 18.44 0.18
C GLN A 71 7.64 17.37 1.22
N TRP A 72 8.44 17.25 2.28
CA TRP A 72 8.19 16.33 3.41
C TRP A 72 6.88 16.62 4.15
N ARG A 73 6.50 17.90 4.31
CA ARG A 73 5.23 18.30 4.94
C ARG A 73 4.02 17.81 4.14
N HIS A 74 4.03 18.01 2.83
CA HIS A 74 2.92 17.59 1.96
C HIS A 74 2.91 16.08 1.74
N TYR A 75 4.08 15.48 1.48
CA TYR A 75 4.27 14.04 1.36
C TYR A 75 3.79 13.30 2.61
N GLY A 76 4.22 13.73 3.79
CA GLY A 76 3.87 13.09 5.04
C GLY A 76 2.38 13.09 5.37
N ARG A 77 1.62 14.07 4.83
CA ARG A 77 0.16 14.09 4.92
C ARG A 77 -0.51 13.29 3.82
N ALA A 78 0.01 13.36 2.58
CA ALA A 78 -0.50 12.56 1.47
C ALA A 78 -0.34 11.05 1.76
N TYR A 79 0.82 10.63 2.24
CA TYR A 79 1.12 9.25 2.63
C TYR A 79 0.14 8.73 3.68
N LEU A 80 -0.16 9.53 4.71
CA LEU A 80 -1.15 9.19 5.73
C LEU A 80 -2.55 8.96 5.12
N PHE A 81 -2.98 9.83 4.20
CA PHE A 81 -4.29 9.68 3.56
C PHE A 81 -4.36 8.50 2.60
N PHE A 82 -3.28 8.24 1.84
CA PHE A 82 -3.23 7.03 1.04
C PHE A 82 -3.33 5.77 1.90
N ALA A 83 -2.58 5.70 3.00
CA ALA A 83 -2.69 4.59 3.94
C ALA A 83 -4.11 4.45 4.50
N ALA A 84 -4.72 5.57 4.95
CA ALA A 84 -6.07 5.57 5.51
C ALA A 84 -7.16 5.16 4.51
N LEU A 85 -7.00 5.48 3.21
CA LEU A 85 -7.92 5.07 2.15
C LEU A 85 -7.65 3.63 1.68
N ALA A 86 -6.39 3.20 1.64
CA ALA A 86 -6.00 1.86 1.18
C ALA A 86 -6.40 0.76 2.16
N THR A 87 -6.35 1.00 3.47
CA THR A 87 -6.75 -0.01 4.48
C THR A 87 -8.19 -0.53 4.29
N PRO A 88 -9.23 0.33 4.22
CA PRO A 88 -10.59 -0.15 3.98
C PRO A 88 -10.80 -0.64 2.54
N LEU A 89 -10.02 -0.16 1.56
CA LEU A 89 -10.02 -0.66 0.18
C LEU A 89 -9.64 -2.14 0.10
N VAL A 90 -8.58 -2.56 0.81
CA VAL A 90 -8.15 -3.98 0.83
C VAL A 90 -9.28 -4.87 1.36
N ILE A 91 -10.02 -4.40 2.36
CA ILE A 91 -11.16 -5.13 2.92
C ILE A 91 -12.34 -5.16 1.93
N SER A 92 -12.65 -4.04 1.26
CA SER A 92 -13.77 -3.99 0.31
C SER A 92 -13.53 -4.86 -0.91
N VAL A 93 -12.34 -4.83 -1.51
CA VAL A 93 -12.02 -5.55 -2.75
C VAL A 93 -12.22 -7.06 -2.58
N HIS A 94 -11.68 -7.63 -1.50
CA HIS A 94 -11.87 -9.06 -1.23
C HIS A 94 -13.30 -9.40 -0.79
N SER A 95 -14.03 -8.46 -0.20
CA SER A 95 -15.45 -8.62 0.08
C SER A 95 -16.29 -8.62 -1.20
N VAL A 96 -15.98 -7.72 -2.15
CA VAL A 96 -16.66 -7.62 -3.45
C VAL A 96 -16.45 -8.89 -4.28
N VAL A 97 -15.21 -9.38 -4.39
CA VAL A 97 -14.92 -10.65 -5.06
C VAL A 97 -15.68 -11.81 -4.38
N SER A 98 -15.83 -11.79 -3.06
CA SER A 98 -16.62 -12.82 -2.37
C SER A 98 -18.12 -12.74 -2.70
N TRP A 99 -18.64 -11.54 -2.98
CA TRP A 99 -20.04 -11.34 -3.33
C TRP A 99 -20.41 -11.89 -4.71
N ASP A 100 -19.45 -12.09 -5.61
CA ASP A 100 -19.67 -12.83 -6.86
C ASP A 100 -20.22 -14.24 -6.60
N PHE A 101 -19.82 -14.85 -5.48
CA PHE A 101 -20.34 -16.14 -5.02
C PHE A 101 -21.50 -15.95 -4.05
N ALA A 102 -21.33 -15.12 -3.01
CA ALA A 102 -22.29 -15.01 -1.91
C ALA A 102 -23.70 -14.57 -2.33
N THR A 103 -23.79 -13.80 -3.42
CA THR A 103 -25.08 -13.33 -3.95
C THR A 103 -25.76 -14.34 -4.86
N ALA A 104 -25.06 -15.40 -5.28
CA ALA A 104 -25.66 -16.51 -5.98
C ALA A 104 -26.57 -17.32 -5.04
N LEU A 105 -27.52 -18.04 -5.62
CA LEU A 105 -28.47 -18.89 -4.88
C LEU A 105 -27.98 -20.33 -4.70
N LEU A 106 -26.79 -20.66 -5.21
CA LEU A 106 -26.27 -22.03 -5.19
C LEU A 106 -25.94 -22.46 -3.75
N PRO A 107 -26.24 -23.74 -3.39
CA PRO A 107 -25.84 -24.29 -2.10
C PRO A 107 -24.33 -24.18 -1.90
N GLY A 108 -23.93 -23.79 -0.70
CA GLY A 108 -22.52 -23.56 -0.38
C GLY A 108 -21.90 -22.27 -0.90
N TRP A 109 -22.54 -21.54 -1.82
CA TRP A 109 -22.14 -20.18 -2.17
C TRP A 109 -23.00 -19.15 -1.43
N HIS A 110 -24.30 -19.40 -1.30
CA HIS A 110 -25.23 -18.47 -0.64
C HIS A 110 -24.98 -18.36 0.87
N SER A 111 -24.06 -17.48 1.27
CA SER A 111 -23.65 -17.32 2.67
C SER A 111 -23.27 -15.88 3.00
N THR A 112 -23.73 -15.40 4.16
CA THR A 112 -23.38 -14.08 4.69
C THR A 112 -21.96 -14.01 5.25
N PHE A 113 -21.32 -15.16 5.48
CA PHE A 113 -20.00 -15.23 6.11
C PHE A 113 -18.84 -15.09 5.12
N PHE A 114 -19.12 -15.15 3.80
CA PHE A 114 -18.11 -15.20 2.75
C PHE A 114 -17.18 -13.98 2.73
N ALA A 115 -17.70 -12.77 2.90
CA ALA A 115 -16.88 -11.56 2.84
C ALA A 115 -15.77 -11.51 3.90
N PRO A 116 -16.06 -11.59 5.22
CA PRO A 116 -15.02 -11.65 6.25
C PRO A 116 -14.04 -12.82 6.07
N TYR A 117 -14.56 -13.98 5.66
CA TYR A 117 -13.77 -15.18 5.45
C TYR A 117 -12.79 -15.05 4.25
N PHE A 118 -13.24 -14.47 3.14
CA PHE A 118 -12.40 -14.22 1.96
C PHE A 118 -11.32 -13.18 2.26
N VAL A 119 -11.65 -12.13 3.03
CA VAL A 119 -10.68 -11.14 3.50
C VAL A 119 -9.60 -11.79 4.38
N ALA A 120 -10.00 -12.63 5.36
CA ALA A 120 -9.05 -13.35 6.20
C ALA A 120 -8.16 -14.30 5.39
N GLY A 121 -8.75 -15.02 4.42
CA GLY A 121 -8.03 -15.86 3.48
C GLY A 121 -7.00 -15.08 2.65
N ALA A 122 -7.38 -13.91 2.12
CA ALA A 122 -6.48 -13.07 1.33
C ALA A 122 -5.28 -12.58 2.14
N ILE A 123 -5.51 -12.13 3.37
CA ILE A 123 -4.41 -11.74 4.28
C ILE A 123 -3.53 -12.97 4.57
N HIS A 124 -4.13 -14.13 4.83
CA HIS A 124 -3.39 -15.35 5.14
C HIS A 124 -2.47 -15.81 3.99
N SER A 125 -3.00 -15.92 2.76
CA SER A 125 -2.19 -16.25 1.58
C SER A 125 -1.19 -15.14 1.24
N GLY A 126 -1.56 -13.87 1.41
CA GLY A 126 -0.67 -12.74 1.16
C GLY A 126 0.56 -12.77 2.06
N LEU A 127 0.38 -12.97 3.37
CA LEU A 127 1.48 -13.10 4.33
C LEU A 127 2.34 -14.33 4.05
N ALA A 128 1.74 -15.45 3.65
CA ALA A 128 2.47 -16.63 3.22
C ALA A 128 3.34 -16.32 1.99
N MET A 129 2.78 -15.68 0.96
CA MET A 129 3.54 -15.25 -0.21
C MET A 129 4.67 -14.29 0.15
N VAL A 130 4.45 -13.35 1.07
CA VAL A 130 5.50 -12.45 1.59
C VAL A 130 6.67 -13.25 2.19
N LEU A 131 6.40 -14.29 2.98
CA LEU A 131 7.46 -15.18 3.49
C LEU A 131 8.17 -15.93 2.36
N THR A 132 7.41 -16.49 1.41
CA THR A 132 7.96 -17.22 0.26
C THR A 132 8.89 -16.35 -0.58
N LEU A 133 8.60 -15.05 -0.72
CA LEU A 133 9.41 -14.11 -1.52
C LEU A 133 10.57 -13.49 -0.72
N LEU A 134 10.31 -12.99 0.50
CA LEU A 134 11.31 -12.26 1.28
C LEU A 134 12.43 -13.16 1.80
N ILE A 135 12.17 -14.43 2.12
CA ILE A 135 13.19 -15.36 2.63
C ILE A 135 14.33 -15.56 1.61
N PRO A 136 14.09 -15.95 0.34
CA PRO A 136 15.15 -16.05 -0.66
C PRO A 136 15.69 -14.67 -1.05
N LEU A 137 14.84 -13.65 -1.20
CA LEU A 137 15.28 -12.31 -1.59
C LEU A 137 16.27 -11.70 -0.58
N ARG A 138 16.04 -11.94 0.72
CA ARG A 138 16.95 -11.55 1.80
C ARG A 138 18.37 -12.06 1.58
N LYS A 139 18.52 -13.28 1.06
CA LYS A 139 19.83 -13.89 0.78
C LYS A 139 20.43 -13.41 -0.54
N ILE A 140 19.60 -13.26 -1.57
CA ILE A 140 20.04 -12.82 -2.91
C ILE A 140 20.52 -11.37 -2.90
N LEU A 141 19.84 -10.49 -2.15
CA LEU A 141 20.17 -9.06 -2.07
C LEU A 141 21.02 -8.68 -0.84
N HIS A 142 21.46 -9.65 -0.04
CA HIS A 142 22.24 -9.42 1.18
C HIS A 142 21.58 -8.47 2.19
N PHE A 143 20.26 -8.60 2.38
CA PHE A 143 19.47 -7.76 3.30
C PHE A 143 19.37 -8.35 4.71
N GLU A 144 20.31 -9.18 5.15
CA GLU A 144 20.20 -9.85 6.46
C GLU A 144 20.18 -8.89 7.65
N ASN A 145 20.84 -7.73 7.53
CA ASN A 145 20.91 -6.70 8.56
C ASN A 145 19.63 -5.86 8.63
N LEU A 146 18.94 -5.67 7.50
CA LEU A 146 17.68 -4.93 7.41
C LEU A 146 16.50 -5.84 7.78
N ILE A 147 16.38 -6.98 7.10
CA ILE A 147 15.31 -7.95 7.33
C ILE A 147 15.75 -8.94 8.40
N GLN A 148 15.55 -8.55 9.66
CA GLN A 148 15.84 -9.37 10.83
C GLN A 148 14.80 -10.48 11.07
N LEU A 149 15.16 -11.48 11.89
CA LEU A 149 14.28 -12.59 12.27
C LEU A 149 13.01 -12.14 13.02
N ARG A 150 13.01 -10.95 13.64
CA ARG A 150 11.82 -10.37 14.29
C ARG A 150 10.68 -10.18 13.29
N HIS A 151 10.97 -9.63 12.10
CA HIS A 151 9.95 -9.36 11.09
C HIS A 151 9.25 -10.64 10.63
N PHE A 152 9.98 -11.74 10.46
CA PHE A 152 9.39 -13.04 10.12
C PHE A 152 8.54 -13.62 11.25
N GLN A 153 8.93 -13.41 12.51
CA GLN A 153 8.13 -13.82 13.66
C GLN A 153 6.82 -13.03 13.75
N ASP A 154 6.87 -11.72 13.49
CA ASP A 154 5.69 -10.84 13.52
C ASP A 154 4.69 -11.24 12.42
N VAL A 155 5.18 -11.53 11.21
CA VAL A 155 4.35 -12.09 10.12
C VAL A 155 3.73 -13.43 10.53
N ALA A 156 4.51 -14.34 11.10
CA ALA A 156 4.00 -15.64 11.55
C ALA A 156 2.96 -15.51 12.68
N LEU A 157 3.12 -14.55 13.59
CA LEU A 157 2.13 -14.26 14.64
C LEU A 157 0.82 -13.74 14.03
N LEU A 158 0.90 -12.84 13.05
CA LEU A 158 -0.30 -12.36 12.34
C LEU A 158 -1.00 -13.51 11.58
N MET A 159 -0.23 -14.43 10.99
CA MET A 159 -0.79 -15.63 10.34
C MET A 159 -1.55 -16.53 11.32
N ILE A 160 -1.17 -16.61 12.60
CA ILE A 160 -1.93 -17.40 13.61
C ILE A 160 -3.33 -16.79 13.82
N VAL A 161 -3.43 -15.46 13.83
CA VAL A 161 -4.71 -14.77 13.96
C VAL A 161 -5.60 -15.06 12.76
N THR A 162 -5.09 -14.90 11.53
CA THR A 162 -5.87 -15.19 10.32
C THR A 162 -6.25 -16.67 10.22
N THR A 163 -5.34 -17.57 10.62
CA THR A 163 -5.61 -19.02 10.66
C THR A 163 -6.76 -19.34 11.59
N SER A 164 -6.81 -18.69 12.76
CA SER A 164 -7.90 -18.87 13.72
C SER A 164 -9.26 -18.44 13.15
N ILE A 165 -9.27 -17.33 12.39
CA ILE A 165 -10.49 -16.85 11.71
C ILE A 165 -10.94 -17.85 10.63
N ILE A 166 -10.02 -18.36 9.82
CA ILE A 166 -10.30 -19.36 8.77
C ILE A 166 -10.81 -20.67 9.39
N ALA A 167 -10.15 -21.15 10.47
CA ALA A 167 -10.56 -22.35 11.18
C ALA A 167 -11.98 -22.21 11.77
N TYR A 168 -12.29 -21.04 12.35
CA TYR A 168 -13.64 -20.73 12.79
C TYR A 168 -14.63 -20.76 11.62
N ALA A 169 -14.28 -20.17 10.47
CA ALA A 169 -15.12 -20.18 9.27
C ALA A 169 -15.49 -21.60 8.84
N TYR A 170 -14.50 -22.50 8.74
CA TYR A 170 -14.74 -23.89 8.30
C TYR A 170 -15.61 -24.67 9.29
N ILE A 171 -15.39 -24.47 10.59
CA ILE A 171 -16.23 -25.11 11.62
C ILE A 171 -17.66 -24.58 11.52
N MET A 172 -17.82 -23.27 11.37
CA MET A 172 -19.14 -22.64 11.26
C MET A 172 -19.87 -23.05 10.00
N GLU A 173 -19.19 -23.26 8.88
CA GLU A 173 -19.79 -23.73 7.63
C GLU A 173 -20.45 -25.10 7.82
N LEU A 174 -19.73 -26.07 8.40
CA LEU A 174 -20.28 -27.39 8.71
C LEU A 174 -21.38 -27.33 9.76
N PHE A 175 -21.20 -26.51 10.80
CA PHE A 175 -22.20 -26.33 11.84
C PHE A 175 -23.49 -25.74 11.28
N MET A 176 -23.41 -24.70 10.45
CA MET A 176 -24.57 -24.06 9.84
C MET A 176 -25.27 -24.97 8.84
N ALA A 177 -24.53 -25.75 8.05
CA ALA A 177 -25.13 -26.75 7.16
C ALA A 177 -25.98 -27.76 7.98
N TRP A 178 -25.44 -28.28 9.09
CA TRP A 178 -26.19 -29.15 9.99
C TRP A 178 -27.37 -28.44 10.69
N TYR A 179 -27.13 -27.25 11.24
CA TYR A 179 -28.10 -26.48 12.03
C TYR A 179 -29.25 -25.89 11.21
N SER A 180 -29.02 -25.55 9.93
CA SER A 180 -30.02 -24.95 9.05
C SER A 180 -31.27 -25.82 8.85
N GLY A 181 -31.11 -27.14 8.94
CA GLY A 181 -32.18 -28.10 8.63
C GLY A 181 -32.55 -28.16 7.15
N ASP A 182 -31.85 -27.45 6.26
CA ASP A 182 -32.09 -27.50 4.82
C ASP A 182 -31.50 -28.79 4.23
N PRO A 183 -32.31 -29.68 3.63
CA PRO A 183 -31.82 -30.91 3.02
C PRO A 183 -30.75 -30.68 1.95
N PHE A 184 -30.83 -29.57 1.20
CA PHE A 184 -29.87 -29.27 0.14
C PHE A 184 -28.50 -28.89 0.71
N GLU A 185 -28.45 -28.03 1.73
CA GLU A 185 -27.20 -27.65 2.40
C GLU A 185 -26.56 -28.84 3.13
N GLN A 186 -27.35 -29.67 3.81
CA GLN A 186 -26.85 -30.87 4.49
C GLN A 186 -26.29 -31.90 3.49
N GLN A 187 -27.03 -32.16 2.41
CA GLN A 187 -26.57 -33.06 1.35
C GLN A 187 -25.31 -32.53 0.68
N PHE A 188 -25.24 -31.22 0.44
CA PHE A 188 -24.10 -30.56 -0.17
C PHE A 188 -22.85 -30.65 0.72
N ALA A 189 -22.98 -30.36 2.00
CA ALA A 189 -21.89 -30.50 2.97
C ALA A 189 -21.36 -31.94 3.03
N LEU A 190 -22.25 -32.94 3.07
CA LEU A 190 -21.86 -34.35 3.04
C LEU A 190 -21.15 -34.72 1.72
N TRP A 191 -21.66 -34.22 0.58
CA TRP A 191 -21.05 -34.45 -0.72
C TRP A 191 -19.64 -33.86 -0.81
N ARG A 192 -19.41 -32.68 -0.25
CA ARG A 192 -18.07 -32.07 -0.21
C ARG A 192 -17.04 -32.93 0.51
N LEU A 193 -17.47 -33.66 1.55
CA LEU A 193 -16.61 -34.55 2.32
C LEU A 193 -16.44 -35.94 1.68
N THR A 194 -17.41 -36.41 0.89
CA THR A 194 -17.45 -37.81 0.39
C THR A 194 -17.33 -37.96 -1.12
N GLY A 195 -17.53 -36.88 -1.87
CA GLY A 195 -17.63 -36.88 -3.32
C GLY A 195 -16.30 -36.91 -4.07
N SER A 196 -16.36 -36.65 -5.37
CA SER A 196 -15.23 -36.83 -6.30
C SER A 196 -14.00 -35.98 -5.93
N TRP A 197 -14.21 -34.81 -5.33
CA TRP A 197 -13.15 -33.88 -4.90
C TRP A 197 -12.81 -33.97 -3.40
N ARG A 198 -13.19 -35.06 -2.71
CA ARG A 198 -12.96 -35.24 -1.26
C ARG A 198 -11.49 -35.12 -0.83
N GLY A 199 -10.54 -35.41 -1.73
CA GLY A 199 -9.10 -35.34 -1.43
C GLY A 199 -8.62 -33.92 -1.12
N PHE A 200 -9.33 -32.88 -1.59
CA PHE A 200 -8.99 -31.49 -1.31
C PHE A 200 -9.28 -31.10 0.13
N TYR A 201 -10.33 -31.66 0.75
CA TYR A 201 -10.69 -31.32 2.13
C TYR A 201 -9.54 -31.54 3.14
N PRO A 202 -8.89 -32.73 3.23
CA PRO A 202 -7.76 -32.90 4.13
C PRO A 202 -6.55 -32.03 3.75
N ILE A 203 -6.31 -31.77 2.46
CA ILE A 203 -5.24 -30.86 2.01
C ILE A 203 -5.49 -29.46 2.56
N ILE A 204 -6.71 -28.94 2.42
CA ILE A 204 -7.13 -27.63 2.91
C ILE A 204 -6.96 -27.54 4.43
N ILE A 205 -7.45 -28.53 5.18
CA ILE A 205 -7.32 -28.55 6.65
C ILE A 205 -5.86 -28.59 7.08
N VAL A 206 -5.03 -29.46 6.49
CA VAL A 206 -3.62 -29.56 6.84
C VAL A 206 -2.87 -28.27 6.50
N CYS A 207 -3.06 -27.75 5.30
CA CYS A 207 -2.28 -26.62 4.78
C CYS A 207 -2.71 -25.27 5.35
N ASN A 208 -4.02 -25.03 5.53
CA ASN A 208 -4.54 -23.74 5.97
C ASN A 208 -4.74 -23.65 7.47
N ILE A 209 -4.82 -24.78 8.19
CA ILE A 209 -5.03 -24.80 9.63
C ILE A 209 -3.84 -25.43 10.34
N LEU A 210 -3.59 -26.72 10.14
CA LEU A 210 -2.65 -27.46 11.00
C LEU A 210 -1.22 -26.93 10.88
N LEU A 211 -0.71 -26.76 9.65
CA LEU A 211 0.65 -26.25 9.41
C LEU A 211 0.88 -24.82 9.92
N PRO A 212 0.04 -23.82 9.58
CA PRO A 212 0.25 -22.46 10.10
C PRO A 212 -0.02 -22.36 11.61
N LEU A 213 -0.88 -23.19 12.21
CA LEU A 213 -1.01 -23.25 13.68
C LEU A 213 0.26 -23.75 14.38
N LEU A 214 1.15 -24.48 13.70
CA LEU A 214 2.47 -24.82 14.26
C LEU A 214 3.30 -23.57 14.57
N PHE A 215 2.97 -22.43 13.96
CA PHE A 215 3.57 -21.16 14.35
C PHE A 215 3.27 -20.80 15.79
N VAL A 216 2.32 -21.38 16.54
CA VAL A 216 2.21 -21.16 17.99
C VAL A 216 3.50 -21.53 18.73
N PHE A 217 4.23 -22.53 18.24
CA PHE A 217 5.51 -22.93 18.81
C PHE A 217 6.63 -21.97 18.39
N ARG A 218 7.26 -21.32 19.38
CA ARG A 218 8.38 -20.40 19.18
C ARG A 218 9.56 -21.03 18.42
N ARG A 219 9.75 -22.36 18.54
CA ARG A 219 10.79 -23.09 17.80
C ARG A 219 10.54 -23.08 16.29
N VAL A 220 9.28 -23.17 15.86
CA VAL A 220 8.89 -23.16 14.44
C VAL A 220 9.03 -21.76 13.86
N ARG A 221 8.51 -20.73 14.56
CA ARG A 221 8.60 -19.32 14.09
C ARG A 221 10.03 -18.77 14.01
N ARG A 222 10.98 -19.35 14.72
CA ARG A 222 12.40 -18.92 14.69
C ARG A 222 13.21 -19.67 13.63
N ASN A 223 12.64 -20.69 13.00
CA ASN A 223 13.31 -21.47 11.97
C ASN A 223 12.88 -20.98 10.58
N ILE A 224 13.80 -20.32 9.87
CA ILE A 224 13.55 -19.74 8.53
C ILE A 224 13.15 -20.82 7.51
N ALA A 225 13.74 -22.02 7.59
CA ALA A 225 13.40 -23.10 6.66
C ALA A 225 11.95 -23.58 6.89
N LEU A 226 11.52 -23.71 8.15
CA LEU A 226 10.14 -24.08 8.46
C LEU A 226 9.14 -23.00 8.05
N LEU A 227 9.47 -21.72 8.27
CA LEU A 227 8.65 -20.60 7.78
C LEU A 227 8.48 -20.65 6.26
N PHE A 228 9.55 -20.89 5.51
CA PHE A 228 9.51 -21.00 4.07
C PHE A 228 8.65 -22.17 3.60
N VAL A 229 8.89 -23.38 4.13
CA VAL A 229 8.14 -24.58 3.75
C VAL A 229 6.65 -24.44 4.10
N ILE A 230 6.31 -24.00 5.31
CA ILE A 230 4.91 -23.80 5.72
C ILE A 230 4.24 -22.75 4.84
N SER A 231 4.94 -21.67 4.48
CA SER A 231 4.37 -20.63 3.61
C SER A 231 3.99 -21.13 2.21
N ILE A 232 4.77 -22.05 1.63
CA ILE A 232 4.45 -22.69 0.35
C ILE A 232 3.19 -23.55 0.50
N PHE A 233 3.11 -24.36 1.55
CA PHE A 233 1.93 -25.19 1.81
C PHE A 233 0.68 -24.35 2.02
N VAL A 234 0.76 -23.24 2.76
CA VAL A 234 -0.36 -22.31 2.93
C VAL A 234 -0.84 -21.78 1.57
N ASN A 235 0.07 -21.36 0.69
CA ASN A 235 -0.33 -20.88 -0.65
C ASN A 235 -0.99 -21.99 -1.49
N ILE A 236 -0.48 -23.22 -1.43
CA ILE A 236 -1.10 -24.38 -2.08
C ILE A 236 -2.49 -24.66 -1.50
N GLY A 237 -2.63 -24.61 -0.18
CA GLY A 237 -3.88 -24.84 0.53
C GLY A 237 -4.94 -23.79 0.22
N MET A 238 -4.56 -22.50 0.19
CA MET A 238 -5.47 -21.40 -0.15
C MET A 238 -5.89 -21.43 -1.62
N TRP A 239 -4.99 -21.80 -2.53
CA TRP A 239 -5.35 -22.03 -3.93
C TRP A 239 -6.32 -23.22 -4.08
N SER A 240 -6.01 -24.33 -3.39
CA SER A 240 -6.85 -25.53 -3.36
C SER A 240 -8.23 -25.24 -2.79
N GLU A 241 -8.32 -24.41 -1.75
CA GLU A 241 -9.57 -23.97 -1.15
C GLU A 241 -10.45 -23.21 -2.15
N ARG A 242 -9.90 -22.23 -2.87
CA ARG A 242 -10.67 -21.45 -3.86
C ARG A 242 -11.18 -22.34 -5.00
N LEU A 243 -10.34 -23.23 -5.53
CA LEU A 243 -10.79 -24.21 -6.52
C LEU A 243 -11.88 -25.12 -5.98
N TRP A 244 -11.72 -25.63 -4.75
CA TRP A 244 -12.65 -26.55 -4.15
C TRP A 244 -14.03 -25.90 -3.92
N ILE A 245 -14.08 -24.66 -3.43
CA ILE A 245 -15.34 -23.90 -3.26
C ILE A 245 -16.06 -23.71 -4.59
N ILE A 246 -15.33 -23.35 -5.65
CA ILE A 246 -15.94 -23.07 -6.96
C ILE A 246 -16.45 -24.37 -7.60
N ILE A 247 -15.59 -25.38 -7.69
CA ILE A 247 -15.90 -26.62 -8.40
C ILE A 247 -17.01 -27.40 -7.69
N THR A 248 -16.93 -27.56 -6.36
CA THR A 248 -17.88 -28.43 -5.66
C THR A 248 -19.30 -27.88 -5.67
N SER A 249 -19.46 -26.55 -5.54
CA SER A 249 -20.76 -25.88 -5.56
C SER A 249 -21.43 -25.92 -6.94
N LEU A 250 -20.65 -25.87 -8.02
CA LEU A 250 -21.17 -26.00 -9.39
C LEU A 250 -21.39 -27.45 -9.83
N ALA A 251 -20.58 -28.39 -9.32
CA ALA A 251 -20.67 -29.80 -9.68
C ALA A 251 -21.96 -30.47 -9.19
N ARG A 252 -22.58 -29.94 -8.13
CA ARG A 252 -23.78 -30.52 -7.52
C ARG A 252 -24.74 -29.43 -7.05
N ASP A 253 -25.55 -28.94 -7.97
CA ASP A 253 -26.60 -27.95 -7.71
C ASP A 253 -27.93 -28.61 -7.26
N PHE A 254 -29.01 -27.81 -7.23
CA PHE A 254 -30.35 -28.26 -6.84
C PHE A 254 -30.94 -29.37 -7.73
N LEU A 255 -30.54 -29.47 -9.00
CA LEU A 255 -31.15 -30.38 -9.97
C LEU A 255 -30.20 -31.53 -10.31
N PRO A 256 -30.54 -32.80 -9.97
CA PRO A 256 -29.69 -33.95 -10.26
C PRO A 256 -29.26 -34.10 -11.72
N HIS A 257 -30.04 -33.57 -12.68
CA HIS A 257 -29.70 -33.59 -14.10
C HIS A 257 -28.47 -32.74 -14.45
N ASN A 258 -28.19 -31.68 -13.70
CA ASN A 258 -27.06 -30.78 -13.95
C ASN A 258 -25.76 -31.25 -13.29
N TRP A 259 -25.79 -32.37 -12.56
CA TRP A 259 -24.63 -32.85 -11.83
C TRP A 259 -23.52 -33.28 -12.78
N GLY A 260 -22.32 -32.76 -12.53
CA GLY A 260 -21.19 -32.90 -13.44
C GLY A 260 -19.86 -32.99 -12.73
N GLY A 261 -18.83 -33.40 -13.49
CA GLY A 261 -17.45 -33.35 -13.06
C GLY A 261 -16.72 -32.23 -13.79
N TYR A 262 -15.73 -31.64 -13.12
CA TYR A 262 -14.75 -30.77 -13.76
C TYR A 262 -13.38 -31.43 -13.60
N PHE A 263 -12.57 -31.35 -14.65
CA PHE A 263 -11.14 -31.63 -14.60
C PHE A 263 -10.43 -30.58 -15.49
N PRO A 264 -9.38 -29.91 -14.99
CA PRO A 264 -8.73 -28.84 -15.72
C PRO A 264 -8.10 -29.37 -17.00
N THR A 265 -8.30 -28.65 -18.09
CA THR A 265 -7.60 -28.93 -19.34
C THR A 265 -6.14 -28.48 -19.26
N TRP A 266 -5.29 -29.02 -20.14
CA TRP A 266 -3.89 -28.58 -20.22
C TRP A 266 -3.79 -27.08 -20.54
N VAL A 267 -4.75 -26.51 -21.28
CA VAL A 267 -4.81 -25.07 -21.58
C VAL A 267 -4.97 -24.26 -20.30
N GLU A 268 -5.90 -24.61 -19.43
CA GLU A 268 -6.11 -23.94 -18.13
C GLU A 268 -4.86 -24.00 -17.25
N LEU A 269 -4.17 -25.14 -17.23
CA LEU A 269 -2.90 -25.29 -16.51
C LEU A 269 -1.79 -24.42 -17.09
N THR A 270 -1.72 -24.27 -18.43
CA THR A 270 -0.74 -23.36 -19.05
C THR A 270 -1.03 -21.89 -18.76
N VAL A 271 -2.31 -21.49 -18.70
CA VAL A 271 -2.70 -20.13 -18.30
C VAL A 271 -2.30 -19.87 -16.84
N LEU A 272 -2.52 -20.84 -15.95
CA LEU A 272 -2.07 -20.76 -14.56
C LEU A 272 -0.54 -20.63 -14.45
N LEU A 273 0.22 -21.46 -15.18
CA LEU A 273 1.69 -21.36 -15.21
C LEU A 273 2.15 -20.01 -15.78
N GLY A 274 1.45 -19.50 -16.80
CA GLY A 274 1.70 -18.20 -17.41
C GLY A 274 1.51 -17.05 -16.41
N SER A 275 0.49 -17.12 -15.55
CA SER A 275 0.24 -16.07 -14.56
C SER A 275 1.33 -16.00 -13.47
N PHE A 276 1.82 -17.16 -12.99
CA PHE A 276 3.00 -17.21 -12.12
C PHE A 276 4.23 -16.62 -12.80
N SER A 277 4.47 -17.01 -14.06
CA SER A 277 5.62 -16.52 -14.83
C SER A 277 5.56 -15.01 -15.01
N PHE A 278 4.39 -14.45 -15.32
CA PHE A 278 4.18 -13.01 -15.43
C PHE A 278 4.38 -12.28 -14.10
N PHE A 279 3.87 -12.85 -13.00
CA PHE A 279 4.09 -12.31 -11.65
C PHE A 279 5.58 -12.25 -11.29
N PHE A 280 6.31 -13.36 -11.42
CA PHE A 280 7.73 -13.41 -11.08
C PHE A 280 8.56 -12.51 -12.00
N LEU A 281 8.22 -12.43 -13.29
CA LEU A 281 8.86 -11.48 -14.20
C LEU A 281 8.68 -10.04 -13.70
N GLY A 282 7.45 -9.62 -13.43
CA GLY A 282 7.16 -8.28 -12.91
C GLY A 282 7.86 -8.00 -11.58
N PHE A 283 7.79 -8.94 -10.63
CA PHE A 283 8.43 -8.83 -9.33
C PHE A 283 9.95 -8.69 -9.44
N LEU A 284 10.61 -9.51 -10.26
CA LEU A 284 12.06 -9.45 -10.45
C LEU A 284 12.49 -8.17 -11.18
N VAL A 285 11.70 -7.71 -12.16
CA VAL A 285 11.94 -6.42 -12.83
C VAL A 285 11.88 -5.29 -11.80
N LEU A 286 10.82 -5.23 -10.98
CA LEU A 286 10.69 -4.18 -9.96
C LEU A 286 11.80 -4.25 -8.91
N ALA A 287 12.12 -5.45 -8.41
CA ALA A 287 13.18 -5.65 -7.41
C ALA A 287 14.59 -5.32 -7.94
N LYS A 288 14.81 -5.44 -9.26
CA LYS A 288 16.09 -5.12 -9.91
C LYS A 288 16.24 -3.64 -10.27
N PHE A 289 15.16 -3.01 -10.74
CA PHE A 289 15.21 -1.65 -11.27
C PHE A 289 14.74 -0.58 -10.30
N LEU A 290 14.10 -0.92 -9.19
CA LEU A 290 13.67 0.04 -8.18
C LEU A 290 14.25 -0.33 -6.80
N PRO A 291 14.38 0.64 -5.88
CA PRO A 291 14.79 0.35 -4.50
C PRO A 291 13.88 -0.70 -3.84
N ALA A 292 14.45 -1.87 -3.53
CA ALA A 292 13.70 -2.99 -2.95
C ALA A 292 13.44 -2.85 -1.43
N ALA A 293 14.04 -1.85 -0.79
CA ALA A 293 13.84 -1.51 0.62
C ALA A 293 13.54 -0.01 0.76
N PRO A 294 12.62 0.40 1.65
CA PRO A 294 12.26 1.80 1.85
C PRO A 294 13.35 2.52 2.66
N ILE A 295 14.28 3.19 1.96
CA ILE A 295 15.49 3.75 2.58
C ILE A 295 15.12 4.92 3.50
N SER A 296 14.20 5.80 3.08
CA SER A 296 13.78 6.94 3.88
C SER A 296 13.11 6.56 5.19
N ASP A 297 12.31 5.49 5.18
CA ASP A 297 11.57 5.04 6.37
C ASP A 297 12.52 4.37 7.35
N ILE A 298 13.43 3.51 6.87
CA ILE A 298 14.47 2.89 7.69
C ILE A 298 15.35 3.94 8.37
N LYS A 299 15.75 4.99 7.64
CA LYS A 299 16.50 6.11 8.24
C LYS A 299 15.71 6.83 9.32
N THR A 300 14.42 7.05 9.08
CA THR A 300 13.54 7.72 10.06
C THR A 300 13.43 6.88 11.34
N ASP A 301 13.27 5.56 11.22
CA ASP A 301 13.19 4.65 12.38
C ASP A 301 14.50 4.65 13.19
N ILE A 302 15.66 4.67 12.53
CA ILE A 302 16.97 4.73 13.20
C ILE A 302 17.14 6.04 13.96
N GLU A 303 16.74 7.17 13.37
CA GLU A 303 16.85 8.48 14.02
C GLU A 303 15.87 8.59 15.20
N GLU A 304 14.63 8.09 15.06
CA GLU A 304 13.63 8.08 16.14
C GLU A 304 14.05 7.22 17.35
N GLU A 305 14.82 6.15 17.14
CA GLU A 305 15.41 5.37 18.24
C GLU A 305 16.51 6.15 18.98
N GLN A 306 17.21 7.05 18.30
CA GLN A 306 18.31 7.84 18.85
C GLN A 306 17.85 9.12 19.57
N GLU A 307 16.70 9.70 19.19
CA GLU A 307 16.31 11.04 19.62
C GLU A 307 14.95 11.10 20.36
N LYS A 308 14.97 11.58 21.61
CA LYS A 308 13.78 11.87 22.44
C LYS A 308 13.76 13.32 22.95
N ARG A 309 14.11 14.30 22.13
CA ARG A 309 14.00 15.73 22.51
C ARG A 309 12.73 16.34 21.92
N ARG A 310 11.87 16.91 22.77
CA ARG A 310 10.71 17.71 22.34
C ARG A 310 11.09 19.18 22.29
N TYR A 311 11.09 19.74 21.08
CA TYR A 311 11.22 21.17 20.85
C TYR A 311 9.84 21.84 20.90
N SER A 312 9.72 23.00 21.58
CA SER A 312 8.44 23.69 21.81
C SER A 312 8.32 25.08 21.15
N GLY A 313 9.33 25.50 20.39
CA GLY A 313 9.32 26.79 19.70
C GLY A 313 8.35 26.84 18.52
N ARG A 314 7.57 27.92 18.41
CA ARG A 314 6.81 28.27 17.20
C ARG A 314 7.43 29.52 16.59
N SER A 315 8.18 29.33 15.53
CA SER A 315 8.87 30.42 14.86
C SER A 315 8.49 30.41 13.38
N TYR A 316 7.81 31.45 12.90
CA TYR A 316 7.37 31.50 11.49
C TYR A 316 8.54 31.90 10.60
N VAL A 317 9.00 30.99 9.74
CA VAL A 317 10.06 31.30 8.78
C VAL A 317 9.56 31.26 7.35
N ARG A 318 9.85 32.34 6.63
CA ARG A 318 9.53 32.46 5.21
C ARG A 318 10.40 31.49 4.41
N PRO A 319 9.87 30.89 3.32
CA PRO A 319 10.70 30.14 2.38
C PRO A 319 11.74 31.07 1.76
N ALA A 320 12.96 30.54 1.57
CA ALA A 320 14.08 31.22 0.90
C ALA A 320 13.64 31.85 -0.43
N ARG A 321 13.92 33.16 -0.60
CA ARG A 321 13.50 33.92 -1.80
C ARG A 321 14.64 34.20 -2.77
N LEU A 322 15.87 34.32 -2.28
CA LEU A 322 17.04 34.58 -3.09
C LEU A 322 17.72 33.26 -3.48
N PRO A 323 18.27 33.14 -4.71
CA PRO A 323 19.07 31.99 -5.10
C PRO A 323 20.47 32.02 -4.45
N THR A 324 20.87 33.16 -3.88
CA THR A 324 22.14 33.35 -3.17
C THR A 324 21.97 33.20 -1.66
N GLY A 325 22.96 32.62 -1.00
CA GLY A 325 22.89 32.39 0.44
C GLY A 325 24.03 31.55 0.98
N VAL A 326 23.88 31.13 2.23
CA VAL A 326 24.83 30.25 2.92
C VAL A 326 24.18 28.88 3.11
N VAL A 327 24.90 27.82 2.77
CA VAL A 327 24.52 26.43 3.03
C VAL A 327 25.39 25.87 4.13
N ALA A 328 24.76 25.36 5.18
CA ALA A 328 25.41 24.56 6.22
C ALA A 328 24.99 23.10 6.10
N VAL A 329 25.97 22.19 6.20
CA VAL A 329 25.81 20.74 6.14
C VAL A 329 26.06 20.17 7.53
N TYR A 330 25.15 19.33 7.99
CA TYR A 330 25.15 18.71 9.31
C TYR A 330 25.15 17.18 9.21
N GLY A 331 25.76 16.55 10.20
CA GLY A 331 25.80 15.10 10.33
C GLY A 331 24.57 14.49 11.01
N THR A 332 23.82 15.27 11.80
CA THR A 332 22.68 14.78 12.59
C THR A 332 21.43 15.66 12.42
N ALA A 333 20.25 15.11 12.70
CA ALA A 333 19.02 15.90 12.70
C ALA A 333 19.00 16.93 13.83
N ALA A 334 19.56 16.59 15.00
CA ALA A 334 19.66 17.46 16.17
C ALA A 334 20.41 18.77 15.87
N ASP A 335 21.60 18.67 15.27
CA ASP A 335 22.42 19.84 14.94
C ASP A 335 21.70 20.75 13.92
N LEU A 336 20.96 20.15 12.97
CA LEU A 336 20.12 20.89 12.04
C LEU A 336 18.99 21.64 12.77
N LEU A 337 18.34 21.02 13.76
CA LEU A 337 17.26 21.64 14.53
C LEU A 337 17.78 22.85 15.33
N ASP A 338 18.92 22.69 16.01
CA ASP A 338 19.56 23.75 16.76
C ASP A 338 20.00 24.90 15.83
N ALA A 339 20.51 24.57 14.63
CA ALA A 339 20.86 25.55 13.61
C ALA A 339 19.66 26.33 13.08
N VAL A 340 18.52 25.65 12.86
CA VAL A 340 17.27 26.27 12.46
C VAL A 340 16.76 27.25 13.51
N GLU A 341 16.91 26.90 14.79
CA GLU A 341 16.52 27.77 15.91
C GLU A 341 17.43 29.01 16.00
N GLN A 342 18.74 28.84 15.90
CA GLN A 342 19.71 29.96 15.96
C GLN A 342 19.65 30.86 14.73
N ALA A 343 19.48 30.29 13.54
CA ALA A 343 19.37 31.06 12.31
C ALA A 343 18.05 31.84 12.21
N HIS A 344 17.05 31.54 13.07
CA HIS A 344 15.71 32.12 12.99
C HIS A 344 15.72 33.65 12.97
N ASP A 345 16.42 34.27 13.92
CA ASP A 345 16.48 35.73 14.08
C ASP A 345 17.29 36.40 12.96
N HIS A 346 18.15 35.64 12.27
CA HIS A 346 19.04 36.12 11.22
C HIS A 346 18.57 35.80 9.79
N ALA A 347 17.59 34.91 9.62
CA ALA A 347 17.06 34.43 8.33
C ALA A 347 16.01 35.39 7.71
N VAL A 348 16.41 36.64 7.47
CA VAL A 348 15.51 37.71 6.98
C VAL A 348 14.90 37.41 5.59
N ASP A 349 15.69 36.83 4.67
CA ASP A 349 15.24 36.51 3.30
C ASP A 349 14.70 35.07 3.15
N GLY A 350 14.51 34.40 4.30
CA GLY A 350 13.97 33.07 4.42
C GLY A 350 15.03 31.96 4.43
N MET A 351 14.58 30.75 4.79
CA MET A 351 15.43 29.57 4.83
C MET A 351 14.72 28.35 4.25
N GLU A 352 15.50 27.39 3.76
CA GLU A 352 15.06 26.10 3.26
C GLU A 352 15.91 25.00 3.91
N THR A 353 15.30 23.88 4.26
CA THR A 353 15.97 22.73 4.85
C THR A 353 15.84 21.55 3.93
N TYR A 354 16.93 20.78 3.81
CA TYR A 354 17.00 19.56 3.01
C TYR A 354 17.35 18.40 3.92
N THR A 355 16.52 17.35 3.93
CA THR A 355 16.74 16.19 4.79
C THR A 355 16.56 14.87 4.03
N PRO A 356 17.38 13.84 4.33
CA PRO A 356 17.31 12.53 3.68
C PRO A 356 16.12 11.71 4.20
N LEU A 357 15.56 12.13 5.32
CA LEU A 357 14.47 11.49 6.05
C LEU A 357 13.46 12.53 6.53
N ARG A 358 12.31 12.08 7.02
CA ARG A 358 11.26 12.97 7.50
C ARG A 358 11.47 13.32 8.98
N VAL A 359 12.00 14.52 9.25
CA VAL A 359 12.09 15.06 10.62
C VAL A 359 10.78 15.76 10.99
N LYS A 360 10.08 15.30 12.04
CA LYS A 360 8.73 15.80 12.40
C LYS A 360 8.78 17.19 13.04
N GLU A 361 9.90 17.49 13.69
CA GLU A 361 10.20 18.67 14.51
C GLU A 361 10.49 19.91 13.64
N LEU A 362 10.96 19.72 12.41
CA LEU A 362 11.24 20.83 11.48
C LEU A 362 9.98 21.62 11.09
N ALA A 363 8.86 20.93 10.89
CA ALA A 363 7.61 21.57 10.46
C ALA A 363 7.10 22.63 11.47
N PRO A 364 6.99 22.36 12.79
CA PRO A 364 6.61 23.37 13.77
C PRO A 364 7.68 24.45 13.97
N LEU A 365 8.98 24.10 13.92
CA LEU A 365 10.08 25.06 14.08
C LEU A 365 10.12 26.10 12.96
N MET A 366 9.81 25.70 11.73
CA MET A 366 9.68 26.65 10.62
C MET A 366 8.31 27.34 10.56
N GLY A 367 7.43 27.11 11.55
CA GLY A 367 6.10 27.72 11.66
C GLY A 367 5.17 27.38 10.49
N ARG A 368 5.36 26.21 9.88
CA ARG A 368 4.56 25.80 8.73
C ARG A 368 3.19 25.32 9.20
N SER A 369 2.14 25.84 8.58
CA SER A 369 0.76 25.44 8.82
C SER A 369 0.50 23.98 8.37
N LYS A 370 -0.65 23.41 8.76
CA LYS A 370 -1.07 22.08 8.32
C LYS A 370 -1.19 22.04 6.79
N SER A 371 -0.73 20.94 6.18
CA SER A 371 -0.80 20.74 4.73
C SER A 371 -2.25 20.86 4.21
N PRO A 372 -2.49 21.61 3.12
CA PRO A 372 -3.81 21.75 2.49
C PRO A 372 -4.25 20.50 1.72
N VAL A 373 -3.36 19.52 1.52
CA VAL A 373 -3.65 18.24 0.83
C VAL A 373 -4.93 17.58 1.36
N ARG A 374 -5.21 17.68 2.65
CA ARG A 374 -6.44 17.17 3.29
C ARG A 374 -7.73 17.64 2.62
N PHE A 375 -7.77 18.87 2.12
CA PHE A 375 -8.95 19.43 1.47
C PHE A 375 -9.12 18.87 0.06
N TRP A 376 -8.00 18.61 -0.64
CA TRP A 376 -8.02 17.93 -1.93
C TRP A 376 -8.50 16.48 -1.81
N THR A 377 -8.03 15.77 -0.79
CA THR A 377 -8.50 14.42 -0.48
C THR A 377 -10.00 14.42 -0.16
N LEU A 378 -10.46 15.33 0.70
CA LEU A 378 -11.87 15.40 1.11
C LEU A 378 -12.79 15.77 -0.06
N THR A 379 -12.42 16.77 -0.85
CA THR A 379 -13.22 17.19 -2.01
C THR A 379 -13.27 16.08 -3.06
N GLY A 380 -12.14 15.44 -3.37
CA GLY A 380 -12.10 14.27 -4.24
C GLY A 380 -12.99 13.13 -3.73
N ALA A 381 -12.92 12.81 -2.43
CA ALA A 381 -13.73 11.76 -1.82
C ALA A 381 -15.23 12.06 -1.91
N LEU A 382 -15.66 13.28 -1.59
CA LEU A 382 -17.07 13.70 -1.69
C LEU A 382 -17.57 13.68 -3.14
N CYS A 383 -16.75 14.16 -4.08
CA CYS A 383 -17.07 14.07 -5.51
C CYS A 383 -17.18 12.61 -5.96
N GLY A 384 -16.34 11.72 -5.44
CA GLY A 384 -16.37 10.28 -5.71
C GLY A 384 -17.65 9.63 -5.20
N LEU A 385 -18.04 9.94 -3.97
CA LEU A 385 -19.27 9.46 -3.35
C LEU A 385 -20.51 9.88 -4.17
N VAL A 386 -20.63 11.18 -4.45
CA VAL A 386 -21.75 11.73 -5.21
C VAL A 386 -21.75 11.20 -6.63
N GLY A 387 -20.57 11.14 -7.27
CA GLY A 387 -20.40 10.64 -8.63
C GLY A 387 -20.77 9.16 -8.77
N GLY A 388 -20.33 8.30 -7.85
CA GLY A 388 -20.66 6.88 -7.87
C GLY A 388 -22.16 6.61 -7.67
N LEU A 389 -22.81 7.34 -6.76
CA LEU A 389 -24.26 7.29 -6.58
C LEU A 389 -25.01 7.82 -7.81
N ALA A 390 -24.62 9.00 -8.31
CA ALA A 390 -25.27 9.64 -9.46
C ALA A 390 -25.15 8.77 -10.72
N LEU A 391 -23.98 8.15 -10.95
CA LEU A 391 -23.77 7.24 -12.07
C LEU A 391 -24.65 5.99 -11.95
N SER A 392 -24.72 5.40 -10.75
CA SER A 392 -25.52 4.19 -10.52
C SER A 392 -27.02 4.46 -10.64
N ILE A 393 -27.49 5.55 -10.02
CA ILE A 393 -28.90 6.01 -10.07
C ILE A 393 -29.27 6.40 -11.50
N GLY A 394 -28.45 7.22 -12.17
CA GLY A 394 -28.67 7.64 -13.54
C GLY A 394 -28.76 6.45 -14.50
N SER A 395 -27.85 5.49 -14.38
CA SER A 395 -27.86 4.27 -15.20
C SER A 395 -29.12 3.44 -14.96
N ALA A 396 -29.56 3.32 -13.70
CA ALA A 396 -30.78 2.59 -13.34
C ALA A 396 -32.06 3.26 -13.85
N LEU A 397 -32.10 4.60 -13.86
CA LEU A 397 -33.23 5.37 -14.37
C LEU A 397 -33.30 5.34 -15.91
N VAL A 398 -32.16 5.35 -16.60
CA VAL A 398 -32.10 5.29 -18.07
C VAL A 398 -32.46 3.89 -18.59
N ASN A 399 -31.92 2.83 -17.98
CA ASN A 399 -32.17 1.46 -18.41
C ASN A 399 -33.44 0.84 -17.81
N SER A 400 -34.14 1.56 -16.91
CA SER A 400 -35.32 1.16 -16.13
C SER A 400 -35.69 -0.34 -16.20
N LEU A 401 -34.90 -1.19 -15.54
CA LEU A 401 -35.19 -2.62 -15.43
C LEU A 401 -36.00 -2.85 -14.15
N ILE A 402 -37.32 -2.91 -14.27
CA ILE A 402 -38.22 -3.23 -13.15
C ILE A 402 -38.24 -4.74 -12.96
N VAL A 403 -37.53 -5.23 -11.95
CA VAL A 403 -37.48 -6.65 -11.58
C VAL A 403 -38.38 -6.88 -10.35
N GLY A 404 -39.41 -7.71 -10.50
CA GLY A 404 -40.30 -8.09 -9.39
C GLY A 404 -41.09 -6.93 -8.77
N GLY A 405 -41.43 -5.90 -9.55
CA GLY A 405 -42.21 -4.74 -9.10
C GLY A 405 -41.46 -3.77 -8.18
N LYS A 406 -40.16 -3.98 -7.95
CA LYS A 406 -39.33 -3.09 -7.12
C LYS A 406 -38.93 -1.84 -7.88
N HIS A 407 -38.72 -0.75 -7.14
CA HIS A 407 -38.22 0.49 -7.71
C HIS A 407 -36.84 0.26 -8.37
N PRO A 408 -36.56 0.82 -9.57
CA PRO A 408 -35.34 0.53 -10.31
C PRO A 408 -34.07 0.98 -9.57
N VAL A 409 -34.17 2.02 -8.74
CA VAL A 409 -33.07 2.48 -7.87
C VAL A 409 -32.96 1.57 -6.64
N SER A 410 -31.81 0.91 -6.50
CA SER A 410 -31.47 0.08 -5.35
C SER A 410 -30.28 0.67 -4.59
N ILE A 411 -30.54 1.31 -3.44
CA ILE A 411 -29.51 2.08 -2.72
C ILE A 411 -28.40 1.18 -2.16
N ILE A 412 -28.75 -0.01 -1.64
CA ILE A 412 -27.79 -0.89 -0.93
C ILE A 412 -26.65 -1.34 -1.86
N PRO A 413 -26.91 -1.90 -3.07
CA PRO A 413 -25.83 -2.26 -4.00
C PRO A 413 -25.04 -1.04 -4.49
N TYR A 414 -25.66 0.14 -4.60
CA TYR A 414 -24.98 1.37 -5.06
C TYR A 414 -24.00 1.94 -4.04
N CYS A 415 -24.05 1.50 -2.79
CA CYS A 415 -23.03 1.83 -1.80
C CYS A 415 -21.63 1.35 -2.24
N VAL A 416 -21.53 0.27 -3.01
CA VAL A 416 -20.25 -0.28 -3.47
C VAL A 416 -19.55 0.66 -4.47
N PRO A 417 -20.14 1.00 -5.63
CA PRO A 417 -19.52 1.96 -6.55
C PRO A 417 -19.34 3.35 -5.93
N ALA A 418 -20.22 3.76 -4.99
CA ALA A 418 -20.06 5.01 -4.25
C ALA A 418 -18.84 4.99 -3.31
N PHE A 419 -18.64 3.88 -2.59
CA PHE A 419 -17.49 3.67 -1.71
C PHE A 419 -16.18 3.59 -2.50
N GLU A 420 -16.14 2.78 -3.56
CA GLU A 420 -14.97 2.68 -4.44
C GLU A 420 -14.67 4.01 -5.12
N GLY A 421 -15.69 4.72 -5.60
CA GLY A 421 -15.56 6.07 -6.15
C GLY A 421 -14.99 7.08 -5.14
N THR A 422 -15.39 6.99 -3.87
CA THR A 422 -14.87 7.81 -2.77
C THR A 422 -13.36 7.60 -2.59
N ILE A 423 -12.91 6.35 -2.62
CA ILE A 423 -11.48 6.02 -2.47
C ILE A 423 -10.70 6.43 -3.72
N LEU A 424 -11.22 6.13 -4.92
CA LEU A 424 -10.56 6.46 -6.18
C LEU A 424 -10.36 7.97 -6.33
N LEU A 425 -11.44 8.75 -6.28
CA LEU A 425 -11.34 10.21 -6.45
C LEU A 425 -10.70 10.89 -5.23
N GLY A 426 -10.85 10.32 -4.03
CA GLY A 426 -10.13 10.78 -2.84
C GLY A 426 -8.61 10.60 -2.97
N GLY A 427 -8.16 9.45 -3.47
CA GLY A 427 -6.75 9.18 -3.73
C GLY A 427 -6.18 9.99 -4.90
N LEU A 428 -6.94 10.18 -5.97
CA LEU A 428 -6.54 11.07 -7.08
C LEU A 428 -6.47 12.54 -6.62
N GLY A 429 -7.46 13.00 -5.84
CA GLY A 429 -7.42 14.33 -5.22
C GLY A 429 -6.21 14.50 -4.31
N ASN A 430 -5.90 13.48 -3.50
CA ASN A 430 -4.70 13.45 -2.66
C ASN A 430 -3.41 13.58 -3.48
N LEU A 431 -3.30 12.85 -4.60
CA LEU A 431 -2.16 12.94 -5.52
C LEU A 431 -2.05 14.35 -6.12
N VAL A 432 -3.13 14.90 -6.65
CA VAL A 432 -3.15 16.26 -7.22
C VAL A 432 -2.74 17.29 -6.16
N GLY A 433 -3.28 17.18 -4.95
CA GLY A 433 -2.90 18.03 -3.83
C GLY A 433 -1.41 17.94 -3.51
N LEU A 434 -0.84 16.73 -3.51
CA LEU A 434 0.60 16.54 -3.31
C LEU A 434 1.41 17.21 -4.43
N LEU A 435 1.09 16.93 -5.70
CA LEU A 435 1.84 17.44 -6.85
C LEU A 435 1.82 18.97 -6.90
N VAL A 436 0.66 19.58 -6.70
CA VAL A 436 0.49 21.05 -6.74
C VAL A 436 1.24 21.73 -5.59
N HIS A 437 1.08 21.25 -4.35
CA HIS A 437 1.64 21.93 -3.19
C HIS A 437 3.12 21.62 -2.96
N ALA A 438 3.58 20.42 -3.29
CA ALA A 438 5.00 20.07 -3.28
C ALA A 438 5.76 20.56 -4.54
N ARG A 439 5.04 21.15 -5.51
CA ARG A 439 5.57 21.65 -6.79
C ARG A 439 6.32 20.58 -7.58
N LEU A 440 5.70 19.42 -7.73
CA LEU A 440 6.22 18.29 -8.50
C LEU A 440 5.46 18.21 -9.85
N PRO A 441 6.14 17.96 -10.99
CA PRO A 441 7.58 17.76 -11.12
C PRO A 441 8.38 19.07 -11.09
N ARG A 442 9.58 19.03 -10.52
CA ARG A 442 10.53 20.16 -10.50
C ARG A 442 11.75 19.86 -11.36
N TRP A 443 11.97 20.64 -12.42
CA TRP A 443 13.05 20.37 -13.39
C TRP A 443 14.39 21.05 -13.05
N LYS A 444 14.36 22.10 -12.21
CA LYS A 444 15.55 22.83 -11.77
C LYS A 444 15.90 22.45 -10.33
N THR A 445 17.18 22.15 -10.11
CA THR A 445 17.74 21.92 -8.77
C THR A 445 17.57 23.18 -7.92
N PRO A 446 17.08 23.06 -6.67
CA PRO A 446 17.00 24.19 -5.74
C PRO A 446 18.37 24.81 -5.44
N ALA A 447 18.38 26.09 -5.07
CA ALA A 447 19.59 26.74 -4.59
C ALA A 447 20.11 26.06 -3.32
N GLY A 448 21.41 25.83 -3.26
CA GLY A 448 22.07 25.22 -2.12
C GLY A 448 21.79 23.73 -1.91
N TYR A 449 21.14 23.04 -2.86
CA TYR A 449 20.98 21.58 -2.79
C TYR A 449 22.30 20.85 -3.07
N ASP A 450 22.59 19.86 -2.24
CA ASP A 450 23.71 18.93 -2.39
C ASP A 450 23.17 17.49 -2.47
N TRP A 451 23.77 16.65 -3.31
CA TRP A 451 23.39 15.23 -3.46
C TRP A 451 23.49 14.45 -2.14
N ARG A 452 24.36 14.90 -1.21
CA ARG A 452 24.51 14.33 0.14
C ARG A 452 23.22 14.40 0.96
N PHE A 453 22.34 15.37 0.69
CA PHE A 453 21.08 15.53 1.43
C PHE A 453 20.04 14.45 1.14
N SER A 454 20.21 13.69 0.05
CA SER A 454 19.40 12.51 -0.23
C SER A 454 19.95 11.23 0.42
N GLN A 455 21.23 11.25 0.83
CA GLN A 455 21.93 10.10 1.38
C GLN A 455 21.89 10.11 2.90
N ASP A 456 22.71 10.92 3.56
CA ASP A 456 22.91 10.84 5.01
C ASP A 456 23.12 12.19 5.69
N LYS A 457 23.25 13.28 4.93
CA LYS A 457 23.52 14.62 5.49
C LYS A 457 22.28 15.48 5.57
N PHE A 458 22.29 16.40 6.51
CA PHE A 458 21.22 17.37 6.74
C PHE A 458 21.67 18.75 6.27
N GLY A 459 20.82 19.48 5.56
CA GLY A 459 21.17 20.77 4.96
C GLY A 459 20.30 21.90 5.44
N LEU A 460 20.91 23.03 5.80
CA LEU A 460 20.24 24.30 6.01
C LEU A 460 20.73 25.32 4.97
N PHE A 461 19.83 25.83 4.15
CA PHE A 461 20.08 26.95 3.26
C PHE A 461 19.42 28.21 3.82
N VAL A 462 20.22 29.22 4.14
CA VAL A 462 19.74 30.54 4.54
C VAL A 462 19.97 31.51 3.39
N ALA A 463 18.88 32.02 2.81
CA ALA A 463 18.96 33.01 1.75
C ALA A 463 19.47 34.34 2.33
N ALA A 464 20.44 34.94 1.63
CA ALA A 464 21.01 36.23 2.02
C ALA A 464 21.77 36.87 0.85
N PRO A 465 21.93 38.20 0.85
CA PRO A 465 22.88 38.87 -0.04
C PRO A 465 24.33 38.59 0.40
N PRO A 466 25.31 38.70 -0.51
CA PRO A 466 26.73 38.41 -0.23
C PRO A 466 27.30 39.17 0.98
N GLU A 467 26.83 40.38 1.23
CA GLU A 467 27.25 41.24 2.35
C GLU A 467 27.00 40.62 3.73
N ARG A 468 26.05 39.68 3.83
CA ARG A 468 25.65 39.05 5.11
C ARG A 468 26.22 37.65 5.31
N PHE A 469 27.05 37.16 4.37
CA PHE A 469 27.59 35.80 4.44
C PHE A 469 28.48 35.57 5.66
N GLU A 470 29.34 36.52 6.03
CA GLU A 470 30.21 36.38 7.21
C GLU A 470 29.42 36.36 8.52
N GLY A 471 28.42 37.24 8.65
CA GLY A 471 27.56 37.26 9.84
C GLY A 471 26.78 35.96 10.01
N LEU A 472 26.27 35.39 8.91
CA LEU A 472 25.57 34.09 8.95
C LEU A 472 26.51 32.93 9.29
N ARG A 473 27.77 32.95 8.81
CA ARG A 473 28.76 31.95 9.21
C ARG A 473 29.02 31.96 10.71
N GLN A 474 29.20 33.14 11.31
CA GLN A 474 29.42 33.26 12.76
C GLN A 474 28.22 32.76 13.59
N VAL A 475 27.00 32.89 13.08
CA VAL A 475 25.79 32.37 13.74
C VAL A 475 25.68 30.85 13.60
N LEU A 476 26.14 30.28 12.48
CA LEU A 476 26.02 28.85 12.21
C LEU A 476 27.21 28.03 12.75
N GLU A 477 28.40 28.61 12.89
CA GLU A 477 29.58 27.92 13.45
C GLU A 477 29.35 27.24 14.82
N PRO A 478 28.63 27.85 15.79
CA PRO A 478 28.32 27.23 17.08
C PRO A 478 27.42 26.00 17.01
N THR A 479 26.79 25.74 15.85
CA THR A 479 25.85 24.62 15.64
C THR A 479 26.55 23.36 15.13
N HIS A 480 27.89 23.32 15.18
CA HIS A 480 28.73 22.20 14.74
C HIS A 480 28.47 21.74 13.28
N PRO A 481 28.42 22.63 12.27
CA PRO A 481 28.31 22.21 10.89
C PRO A 481 29.57 21.46 10.45
N GLU A 482 29.40 20.35 9.73
CA GLU A 482 30.52 19.65 9.08
C GLU A 482 31.14 20.51 7.98
N GLU A 483 30.32 21.34 7.34
CA GLU A 483 30.74 22.19 6.25
C GLU A 483 29.81 23.40 6.07
N ILE A 484 30.38 24.59 5.83
CA ILE A 484 29.64 25.78 5.42
C ILE A 484 30.15 26.27 4.07
N ARG A 485 29.25 26.44 3.10
CA ARG A 485 29.56 26.93 1.75
C ARG A 485 28.69 28.13 1.38
N ASN A 486 29.25 29.03 0.58
CA ASN A 486 28.48 30.13 -0.03
C ASN A 486 27.90 29.65 -1.36
N VAL A 487 26.68 30.08 -1.65
CA VAL A 487 25.99 29.85 -2.92
C VAL A 487 25.78 31.23 -3.55
N GLU A 488 26.43 31.44 -4.68
CA GLU A 488 26.41 32.68 -5.47
C GLU A 488 25.58 32.54 -6.75
#